data_AF-A0A7C6M253-F1
#
_entry.id   AF-A0A7C6M253-F1
#
_cell.length_a   1.000
_cell.length_b   1.000
_cell.length_c   1.000
_cell.angle_alpha   90.00
_cell.angle_beta   90.00
_cell.angle_gamma   90.00
#
_symmetry.space_group_name_H-M   'P 1'
#
loop_
_entity.id
_entity.type
_entity.pdbx_description
1 polymer ?
#
loop_
_entity_poly.entity_id
_entity_poly.type
_entity_poly.pdbx_seq_one_letter_code
_entity_poly.pdbx_strand_id
1 'polypeptide(L)'
;TNPHSRRLIVSAWHPAYIERMALPPCHLLFQFYVQNGKLSLQLYQRSADAFLGVPFNIASYSLLVMMVAKICNLGVGEFVHTVGDAHIYVNHLEQVNLQLSREPRSLPKMIIHGEQKSIDDFKFEDFELVDYNPHPTIKGEVAV
;
A
#
# COMPACT_ATOMS: atom_id res chain seq x y z
N THR A 1 17.86 3.26 14.71
CA THR A 1 18.73 4.06 15.62
C THR A 1 18.36 5.53 15.68
N ASN A 2 17.82 6.17 14.62
CA ASN A 2 17.30 7.54 14.67
C ASN A 2 15.86 7.64 14.12
N PRO A 3 14.82 7.37 14.94
CA PRO A 3 13.43 7.34 14.47
C PRO A 3 12.88 8.70 14.05
N HIS A 4 13.43 9.81 14.56
CA HIS A 4 12.98 11.17 14.24
C HIS A 4 13.72 11.79 13.04
N SER A 5 14.52 10.98 12.34
CA SER A 5 15.17 11.43 11.11
C SER A 5 14.13 11.85 10.07
N ARG A 6 14.32 13.01 9.47
CA ARG A 6 13.50 13.50 8.34
C ARG A 6 13.95 12.94 6.99
N ARG A 7 14.74 11.87 7.01
CA ARG A 7 15.42 11.29 5.84
C ARG A 7 15.21 9.77 5.74
N LEU A 8 14.16 9.24 6.39
CA LEU A 8 13.78 7.83 6.30
C LEU A 8 13.05 7.58 4.97
N ILE A 9 13.79 7.65 3.87
CA ILE A 9 13.27 7.65 2.51
C ILE A 9 13.75 6.39 1.78
N VAL A 10 12.85 5.77 1.03
CA VAL A 10 13.16 4.69 0.08
C VAL A 10 12.69 5.15 -1.30
N SER A 11 13.59 5.08 -2.28
CA SER A 11 13.30 5.43 -3.68
C SER A 11 13.51 4.21 -4.56
N ALA A 12 12.50 3.87 -5.36
CA ALA A 12 12.61 2.88 -6.43
C ALA A 12 13.04 3.52 -7.75
N TRP A 13 13.00 4.84 -7.88
CA TRP A 13 13.33 5.54 -9.12
C TRP A 13 14.84 5.69 -9.30
N HIS A 14 15.39 4.95 -10.27
CA HIS A 14 16.81 5.03 -10.62
C HIS A 14 16.99 5.46 -12.09
N PRO A 15 17.31 6.74 -12.38
CA PRO A 15 17.40 7.25 -13.75
C PRO A 15 18.34 6.46 -14.68
N ALA A 16 19.52 6.07 -14.19
CA ALA A 16 20.48 5.31 -14.99
C ALA A 16 20.06 3.88 -15.37
N TYR A 17 19.05 3.31 -14.70
CA TYR A 17 18.58 1.94 -14.96
C TYR A 17 17.16 1.88 -15.52
N ILE A 18 16.51 3.02 -15.74
CA ILE A 18 15.08 3.04 -16.06
C ILE A 18 14.77 2.31 -17.37
N GLU A 19 15.60 2.50 -18.38
CA GLU A 19 15.51 1.84 -19.69
C GLU A 19 15.79 0.32 -19.64
N ARG A 20 16.33 -0.18 -18.52
CA ARG A 20 16.62 -1.61 -18.30
C ARG A 20 15.52 -2.32 -17.51
N MET A 21 14.54 -1.58 -16.98
CA MET A 21 13.43 -2.14 -16.21
C MET A 21 12.33 -2.62 -17.17
N ALA A 22 11.72 -3.77 -16.88
CA ALA A 22 10.58 -4.25 -17.67
C ALA A 22 9.42 -3.25 -17.70
N LEU A 23 9.22 -2.54 -16.58
CA LEU A 23 8.32 -1.41 -16.47
C LEU A 23 8.90 -0.44 -15.42
N PRO A 24 9.00 0.88 -15.70
CA PRO A 24 9.42 1.84 -14.69
C PRO A 24 8.48 1.82 -13.48
N PRO A 25 8.99 1.95 -12.23
CA PRO A 25 8.18 1.84 -11.03
C PRO A 25 7.00 2.82 -11.03
N CYS A 26 5.81 2.35 -10.64
CA CYS A 26 4.66 3.23 -10.41
C CYS A 26 4.79 3.93 -9.04
N HIS A 27 5.21 3.19 -8.00
CA HIS A 27 5.53 3.71 -6.67
C HIS A 27 6.96 4.22 -6.66
N LEU A 28 7.14 5.53 -6.71
CA LEU A 28 8.49 6.10 -6.90
C LEU A 28 9.27 6.17 -5.60
N LEU A 29 8.60 6.64 -4.56
CA LEU A 29 9.23 7.02 -3.31
C LEU A 29 8.24 6.90 -2.17
N PHE A 30 8.71 6.39 -1.03
CA PHE A 30 7.99 6.52 0.22
C PHE A 30 8.91 7.01 1.34
N GLN A 31 8.30 7.71 2.29
CA GLN A 31 8.98 8.25 3.46
C GLN A 31 8.28 7.76 4.74
N PHE A 32 9.07 7.23 5.67
CA PHE A 32 8.59 6.96 7.03
C PHE A 32 8.66 8.22 7.91
N TYR A 33 7.75 8.28 8.87
CA TYR A 33 7.71 9.31 9.88
C TYR A 33 7.33 8.70 11.24
N VAL A 34 8.08 9.04 12.29
CA VAL A 34 7.79 8.56 13.65
C VAL A 34 7.44 9.72 14.57
N GLN A 35 6.24 9.67 15.14
CA GLN A 35 5.72 10.66 16.09
C GLN A 35 4.92 9.95 17.19
N ASN A 36 5.11 10.37 18.43
CA ASN A 36 4.38 9.83 19.60
C ASN A 36 4.40 8.29 19.67
N GLY A 37 5.56 7.69 19.37
CA GLY A 37 5.74 6.24 19.36
C GLY A 37 5.01 5.51 18.22
N LYS A 38 4.46 6.21 17.22
CA LYS A 38 3.77 5.64 16.07
C LYS A 38 4.53 5.89 14.77
N LEU A 39 4.57 4.87 13.90
CA LEU A 39 5.18 4.92 12.58
C LEU A 39 4.13 5.13 11.50
N SER A 40 4.31 6.17 10.71
CA SER A 40 3.48 6.52 9.55
C SER A 40 4.31 6.42 8.27
N LEU A 41 3.66 6.31 7.12
CA LEU A 41 4.30 6.29 5.80
C LEU A 41 3.54 7.21 4.83
N GLN A 42 4.28 8.03 4.09
CA GLN A 42 3.78 8.71 2.91
C GLN A 42 4.35 8.05 1.66
N LEU A 43 3.49 7.78 0.67
CA LEU A 43 3.85 7.21 -0.64
C LEU A 43 3.56 8.22 -1.74
N TYR A 44 4.49 8.40 -2.68
CA TYR A 44 4.24 9.04 -3.96
C TYR A 44 4.19 8.01 -5.10
N GLN A 45 3.03 7.90 -5.75
CA GLN A 45 2.78 7.06 -6.92
C GLN A 45 2.63 7.93 -8.17
N ARG A 46 3.49 7.77 -9.17
CA ARG A 46 3.46 8.62 -10.39
C ARG A 46 2.26 8.37 -11.28
N SER A 47 1.74 7.16 -11.29
CA SER A 47 0.71 6.67 -12.20
C SER A 47 -0.09 5.58 -11.49
N ALA A 48 -1.40 5.79 -11.40
CA ALA A 48 -2.28 4.99 -10.58
C ALA A 48 -3.57 4.65 -11.31
N ASP A 49 -3.66 3.39 -11.74
CA ASP A 49 -4.92 2.76 -12.10
C ASP A 49 -5.82 2.72 -10.86
N ALA A 50 -6.84 3.57 -10.85
CA ALA A 50 -7.72 3.74 -9.71
C ALA A 50 -8.61 2.51 -9.45
N PHE A 51 -8.87 1.68 -10.45
CA PHE A 51 -9.76 0.53 -10.33
C PHE A 51 -9.02 -0.73 -9.90
N LEU A 52 -7.92 -1.08 -10.56
CA LEU A 52 -7.14 -2.27 -10.22
C LEU A 52 -5.98 -1.93 -9.27
N GLY A 53 -5.09 -1.03 -9.68
CA GLY A 53 -3.81 -0.78 -8.99
C GLY A 53 -3.96 -0.20 -7.59
N VAL A 54 -4.70 0.91 -7.45
CA VAL A 54 -4.82 1.67 -6.19
C VAL A 54 -5.31 0.81 -5.02
N PRO A 55 -6.36 -0.02 -5.14
CA PRO A 55 -6.77 -0.91 -4.05
C PRO A 55 -5.65 -1.83 -3.55
N PHE A 56 -4.87 -2.45 -4.46
CA PHE A 56 -3.72 -3.27 -4.07
C PHE A 56 -2.64 -2.42 -3.40
N ASN A 57 -2.39 -1.21 -3.89
CA ASN A 57 -1.35 -0.34 -3.38
C ASN A 57 -1.66 0.17 -1.97
N ILE A 58 -2.93 0.48 -1.69
CA ILE A 58 -3.39 0.84 -0.35
C ILE A 58 -3.14 -0.30 0.63
N ALA A 59 -3.56 -1.52 0.29
CA ALA A 59 -3.37 -2.68 1.16
C ALA A 59 -1.88 -3.00 1.38
N SER A 60 -1.09 -2.99 0.30
CA SER A 60 0.34 -3.32 0.33
C SER A 60 1.15 -2.37 1.23
N TYR A 61 0.99 -1.06 1.06
CA TYR A 61 1.73 -0.10 1.87
C TYR A 61 1.19 0.05 3.30
N SER A 62 -0.10 -0.20 3.51
CA SER A 62 -0.66 -0.31 4.86
C SER A 62 -0.05 -1.50 5.61
N LEU A 63 0.09 -2.67 4.95
CA LEU A 63 0.78 -3.82 5.55
C LEU A 63 2.25 -3.50 5.82
N LEU A 64 2.95 -2.81 4.92
CA LEU A 64 4.35 -2.41 5.13
C LEU A 64 4.49 -1.53 6.38
N VAL A 65 3.59 -0.56 6.59
CA VAL A 65 3.55 0.26 7.81
C VAL A 65 3.42 -0.64 9.05
N MET A 66 2.49 -1.59 9.03
CA MET A 66 2.26 -2.49 10.15
C MET A 66 3.47 -3.39 10.45
N MET A 67 4.08 -3.97 9.41
CA MET A 67 5.26 -4.83 9.53
C MET A 67 6.46 -4.07 10.10
N VAL A 68 6.76 -2.89 9.54
CA VAL A 68 7.88 -2.05 9.98
C VAL A 68 7.65 -1.51 11.40
N ALA A 69 6.42 -1.09 11.72
CA ALA A 69 6.06 -0.67 13.06
C ALA A 69 6.31 -1.81 14.08
N LYS A 70 5.89 -3.04 13.77
CA LYS A 70 6.07 -4.22 14.63
C LYS A 70 7.55 -4.51 14.91
N ILE A 71 8.39 -4.67 13.89
CA ILE A 71 9.82 -5.00 14.07
C ILE A 71 10.61 -3.84 14.71
N CYS A 72 10.10 -2.61 14.63
CA CYS A 72 10.68 -1.45 15.29
C CYS A 72 10.10 -1.17 16.69
N ASN A 73 9.19 -2.02 17.19
CA ASN A 73 8.48 -1.83 18.45
C ASN A 73 7.78 -0.45 18.56
N LEU A 74 7.06 -0.07 17.49
CA LEU A 74 6.28 1.15 17.37
C LEU A 74 4.79 0.83 17.17
N GLY A 75 3.92 1.76 17.52
CA GLY A 75 2.52 1.71 17.14
C GLY A 75 2.30 2.02 15.66
N VAL A 76 1.15 1.60 15.13
CA VAL A 76 0.74 1.94 13.76
C VAL A 76 0.20 3.38 13.72
N GLY A 77 0.76 4.18 12.82
CA GLY A 77 0.33 5.54 12.50
C GLY A 77 -0.50 5.59 11.23
N GLU A 78 -0.30 6.63 10.42
CA GLU A 78 -1.08 6.88 9.21
C GLU A 78 -0.36 6.37 7.96
N PHE A 79 -1.15 5.93 6.97
CA PHE A 79 -0.69 5.75 5.60
C PHE A 79 -1.26 6.87 4.73
N VAL A 80 -0.39 7.67 4.13
CA VAL A 80 -0.75 8.81 3.27
C VAL A 80 -0.35 8.48 1.83
N HIS A 81 -1.32 8.36 0.94
CA HIS A 81 -1.09 8.04 -0.47
C HIS A 81 -1.23 9.28 -1.35
N THR A 82 -0.13 9.74 -1.93
CA THR A 82 -0.09 10.82 -2.91
C THR A 82 0.01 10.23 -4.31
N VAL A 83 -0.89 10.63 -5.20
CA VAL A 83 -0.96 10.16 -6.58
C VAL A 83 -0.64 11.32 -7.53
N GLY A 84 0.19 11.05 -8.55
CA GLY A 84 0.43 11.95 -9.67
C GLY A 84 -0.70 11.85 -10.69
N ASP A 85 -0.56 10.96 -11.67
CA ASP A 85 -1.62 10.65 -12.64
C ASP A 85 -2.57 9.59 -12.06
N ALA A 86 -3.77 10.01 -11.64
CA ALA A 86 -4.87 9.13 -11.27
C ALA A 86 -5.80 8.94 -12.48
N HIS A 87 -6.00 7.70 -12.92
CA HIS A 87 -6.80 7.40 -14.10
C HIS A 87 -7.65 6.15 -13.95
N ILE A 88 -8.65 6.03 -14.82
CA ILE A 88 -9.50 4.86 -14.99
C ILE A 88 -9.39 4.46 -16.46
N TYR A 89 -9.12 3.18 -16.73
CA TYR A 89 -9.15 2.67 -18.10
C TYR A 89 -10.58 2.59 -18.63
N VAL A 90 -10.76 2.89 -19.92
CA VAL A 90 -12.08 2.93 -20.56
C VAL A 90 -12.82 1.59 -20.52
N ASN A 91 -12.10 0.47 -20.53
CA ASN A 91 -12.66 -0.88 -20.39
C ASN A 91 -13.08 -1.23 -18.96
N HIS A 92 -12.89 -0.34 -17.98
CA HIS A 92 -13.31 -0.52 -16.59
C HIS A 92 -14.50 0.35 -16.18
N LEU A 93 -15.07 1.16 -17.09
CA LEU A 93 -16.13 2.11 -16.73
C LEU A 93 -17.39 1.43 -16.18
N GLU A 94 -17.78 0.28 -16.73
CA GLU A 94 -18.93 -0.49 -16.21
C GLU A 94 -18.67 -1.01 -14.79
N GLN A 95 -17.48 -1.56 -14.56
CA GLN A 95 -17.03 -2.09 -13.29
C GLN A 95 -16.97 -1.00 -12.21
N VAL A 96 -16.43 0.18 -12.56
CA VAL A 96 -16.35 1.32 -11.66
C VAL A 96 -17.74 1.83 -11.31
N ASN A 97 -18.65 1.96 -12.28
CA ASN A 97 -20.02 2.37 -12.02
C ASN A 97 -20.75 1.38 -11.09
N LEU A 98 -20.55 0.07 -11.28
CA LEU A 98 -21.07 -0.96 -10.37
C LEU A 98 -20.44 -0.87 -8.97
N GLN A 99 -19.16 -0.54 -8.86
CA GLN A 99 -18.52 -0.36 -7.56
C GLN A 99 -19.06 0.87 -6.83
N LEU A 100 -19.27 1.98 -7.54
CA LEU A 100 -19.80 3.23 -7.00
C LEU A 100 -21.28 3.13 -6.60
N SER A 101 -22.03 2.17 -7.15
CA SER A 101 -23.42 1.92 -6.75
C SER A 101 -23.54 1.14 -5.43
N ARG A 102 -22.43 0.76 -4.80
CA ARG A 102 -22.41 -0.04 -3.56
C ARG A 102 -22.07 0.84 -2.36
N GLU A 103 -22.90 0.78 -1.34
CA GLU A 103 -22.60 1.40 -0.05
C GLU A 103 -21.38 0.71 0.61
N PRO A 104 -20.36 1.48 1.06
CA PRO A 104 -19.24 0.93 1.81
C PRO A 104 -19.70 0.20 3.08
N ARG A 105 -19.07 -0.95 3.36
CA ARG A 105 -19.25 -1.70 4.61
C ARG A 105 -18.14 -1.37 5.60
N SER A 106 -18.30 -1.81 6.85
CA SER A 106 -17.26 -1.70 7.87
C SER A 106 -15.94 -2.26 7.38
N LEU A 107 -14.84 -1.56 7.71
CA LEU A 107 -13.49 -2.00 7.37
C LEU A 107 -13.12 -3.27 8.17
N PRO A 108 -12.33 -4.18 7.58
CA PRO A 108 -11.77 -5.31 8.30
C PRO A 108 -10.67 -4.86 9.27
N LYS A 109 -10.16 -5.81 10.06
CA LYS A 109 -8.96 -5.63 10.87
C LYS A 109 -7.89 -6.61 10.43
N MET A 110 -6.67 -6.11 10.22
CA MET A 110 -5.50 -6.94 10.01
C MET A 110 -4.80 -7.19 11.35
N ILE A 111 -4.56 -8.45 11.69
CA ILE A 111 -3.81 -8.89 12.86
C ILE A 111 -2.52 -9.56 12.39
N ILE A 112 -1.39 -9.23 13.02
CA ILE A 112 -0.09 -9.81 12.71
C ILE A 112 0.41 -10.58 13.94
N HIS A 113 0.39 -11.91 13.82
CA HIS A 113 0.80 -12.86 14.85
C HIS A 113 2.32 -13.03 14.90
N GLY A 114 2.82 -13.60 15.99
CA GLY A 114 4.23 -13.95 16.16
C GLY A 114 5.12 -12.81 16.65
N GLU A 115 6.42 -13.08 16.68
CA GLU A 115 7.47 -12.25 17.30
C GLU A 115 8.62 -11.99 16.30
N GLN A 116 8.27 -11.62 15.07
CA GLN A 116 9.22 -11.28 14.00
C GLN A 116 10.16 -10.17 14.45
N LYS A 117 11.46 -10.32 14.14
CA LYS A 117 12.53 -9.38 14.52
C LYS A 117 13.16 -8.68 13.31
N SER A 118 13.01 -9.27 12.13
CA SER A 118 13.44 -8.74 10.84
C SER A 118 12.28 -8.66 9.86
N ILE A 119 12.43 -7.83 8.83
CA ILE A 119 11.44 -7.68 7.76
C ILE A 119 11.27 -8.98 6.95
N ASP A 120 12.30 -9.81 6.88
CA ASP A 120 12.31 -11.08 6.14
C ASP A 120 11.72 -12.26 6.94
N ASP A 121 11.39 -12.05 8.22
CA ASP A 121 10.84 -13.11 9.08
C ASP A 121 9.35 -13.36 8.83
N PHE A 122 8.64 -12.41 8.22
CA PHE A 122 7.20 -12.48 8.01
C PHE A 122 6.82 -13.52 6.97
N LYS A 123 5.80 -14.32 7.29
CA LYS A 123 5.20 -15.30 6.40
C LYS A 123 3.72 -15.03 6.22
N PHE A 124 3.15 -15.58 5.16
CA PHE A 124 1.72 -15.40 4.85
C PHE A 124 0.83 -15.83 6.01
N GLU A 125 1.18 -16.91 6.71
CA GLU A 125 0.40 -17.47 7.82
C GLU A 125 0.40 -16.59 9.07
N ASP A 126 1.28 -15.59 9.16
CA ASP A 126 1.34 -14.65 10.28
C ASP A 126 0.22 -13.60 10.21
N PHE A 127 -0.45 -13.45 9.06
CA PHE A 127 -1.44 -12.43 8.81
C PHE A 127 -2.86 -13.00 8.90
N GLU A 128 -3.68 -12.42 9.77
CA GLU A 128 -5.10 -12.76 9.90
C GLU A 128 -5.95 -11.54 9.57
N LEU A 129 -6.84 -11.70 8.58
CA LEU A 129 -7.81 -10.67 8.19
C LEU A 129 -9.17 -11.00 8.81
N VAL A 130 -9.54 -10.22 9.83
CA VAL A 130 -10.76 -10.41 10.62
C VAL A 130 -11.85 -9.44 10.15
N ASP A 131 -13.10 -9.88 10.21
CA ASP A 131 -14.30 -9.10 9.85
C ASP A 131 -14.33 -8.62 8.38
N TYR A 132 -13.63 -9.29 7.47
CA TYR A 132 -13.67 -8.96 6.05
C TYR A 132 -14.95 -9.48 5.38
N ASN A 133 -15.94 -8.59 5.27
CA ASN A 133 -17.22 -8.86 4.65
C ASN A 133 -17.46 -7.98 3.40
N PRO A 134 -16.70 -8.16 2.31
CA PRO A 134 -16.81 -7.31 1.12
C PRO A 134 -18.09 -7.60 0.32
N HIS A 135 -18.41 -6.71 -0.60
CA HIS A 135 -19.33 -7.03 -1.69
C HIS A 135 -18.69 -8.05 -2.66
N PRO A 136 -19.48 -8.76 -3.50
CA PRO A 136 -18.94 -9.72 -4.46
C PRO A 136 -17.88 -9.11 -5.39
N THR A 137 -16.85 -9.89 -5.70
CA THR A 137 -15.74 -9.49 -6.58
C THR A 137 -16.25 -8.92 -7.91
N ILE A 138 -15.62 -7.84 -8.36
CA ILE A 138 -15.80 -7.28 -9.69
C ILE A 138 -14.56 -7.63 -10.51
N LYS A 139 -14.73 -8.27 -11.66
CA LYS A 139 -13.61 -8.66 -12.54
C LYS A 139 -13.30 -7.52 -13.51
N GLY A 140 -12.03 -7.16 -13.63
CA GLY A 140 -11.51 -6.28 -14.68
C GLY A 140 -10.27 -6.86 -15.32
N GLU A 141 -10.10 -6.62 -16.61
CA GLU A 141 -8.92 -7.05 -17.37
C GLU A 141 -7.80 -6.03 -17.23
N VAL A 142 -6.56 -6.49 -17.04
CA VAL A 142 -5.40 -5.59 -16.99
C VAL A 142 -5.19 -4.99 -18.39
N ALA A 143 -5.05 -3.67 -18.46
CA ALA A 143 -4.62 -3.01 -19.69
C ALA A 143 -3.14 -3.34 -19.94
N VAL A 144 -2.85 -3.91 -21.12
CA VAL A 144 -1.48 -4.22 -21.58
C VAL A 144 -0.94 -3.05 -22.37
#